data_AF-A6TP52-F1
#
_entry.id   AF-A6TP52-F1
#
_cell.length_a   1.000
_cell.length_b   1.000
_cell.length_c   1.000
_cell.angle_alpha   90.00
_cell.angle_beta   90.00
_cell.angle_gamma   90.00
#
_symmetry.space_group_name_H-M   'P 1'
#
loop_
_entity.id
_entity.type
_entity.pdbx_description
1 polymer ?
#
loop_
_entity_poly.entity_id
_entity_poly.type
_entity_poly.pdbx_seq_one_letter_code
_entity_poly.pdbx_strand_id
1 'polypeptide(L)'
;MTNNFLTGNRIKILIGILVISLLANIFLFAKFISDEKITRLSANNNYTAFFSTLMIYSDSLDYLANNDLQFLGAGERELQALYGYSFNLVEHARTYGMLSDKKDELPSLIWNFAIHMQDITNNLNQVDIKNNRDNLKEFSRNINGIVMLENQTRGEMYRNNKGFVAKEMHTVLSPKVEKIMDLYLSNE
;
A
#
# COMPACT_ATOMS: atom_id res chain seq x y z
N MET A 1 73.36 7.17 19.89
CA MET A 1 72.44 7.47 18.76
C MET A 1 71.06 6.97 19.14
N THR A 2 70.16 7.92 19.36
CA THR A 2 68.79 7.77 19.86
C THR A 2 67.85 7.31 18.75
N ASN A 3 67.05 6.26 18.97
CA ASN A 3 65.89 5.95 18.12
C ASN A 3 64.79 5.14 18.84
N ASN A 4 64.52 5.44 20.12
CA ASN A 4 63.44 4.78 20.88
C ASN A 4 62.24 5.69 21.23
N PHE A 5 62.11 6.87 20.61
CA PHE A 5 61.06 7.84 20.96
C PHE A 5 59.79 7.77 20.09
N LEU A 6 59.72 6.86 19.10
CA LEU A 6 58.62 6.85 18.11
C LEU A 6 57.55 5.75 18.30
N THR A 7 57.63 4.91 19.34
CA THR A 7 56.84 3.66 19.37
C THR A 7 55.53 3.75 20.16
N GLY A 8 55.50 4.42 21.33
CA GLY A 8 54.30 4.42 22.19
C GLY A 8 53.15 5.34 21.73
N ASN A 9 53.45 6.56 21.31
CA ASN A 9 52.43 7.55 20.93
C ASN A 9 51.76 7.21 19.59
N ARG A 10 52.53 6.71 18.61
CA ARG A 10 51.98 6.30 17.32
C ARG A 10 51.06 5.08 17.43
N ILE A 11 51.42 4.10 18.27
CA ILE A 11 50.56 2.94 18.54
C ILE A 11 49.25 3.37 19.21
N LYS A 12 49.29 4.28 20.19
CA LYS A 12 48.08 4.83 20.82
C LYS A 12 47.19 5.60 19.83
N ILE A 13 47.80 6.38 18.93
CA ILE A 13 47.08 7.09 17.86
C ILE A 13 46.43 6.08 16.90
N LEU A 14 47.15 5.04 16.48
CA LEU A 14 46.62 4.00 15.59
C LEU A 14 45.48 3.21 16.24
N ILE A 15 45.61 2.85 17.52
CA ILE A 15 44.53 2.21 18.28
C ILE A 15 43.33 3.16 18.42
N GLY A 16 43.57 4.45 18.70
CA GLY A 16 42.51 5.45 18.77
C GLY A 16 41.74 5.59 17.46
N ILE A 17 42.45 5.65 16.33
CA ILE A 17 41.84 5.67 14.98
C ILE A 17 41.03 4.39 14.76
N LEU A 18 41.59 3.22 15.06
CA LEU A 18 40.90 1.93 14.90
C LEU A 18 39.58 1.88 15.70
N VAL A 19 39.61 2.29 16.97
CA VAL A 19 38.43 2.31 17.84
C VAL A 19 37.38 3.28 17.32
N ILE A 20 37.77 4.49 16.91
CA ILE A 20 36.84 5.48 16.34
C ILE A 20 36.22 4.96 15.05
N SER A 21 37.00 4.37 14.15
CA SER A 21 36.50 3.77 12.92
C SER A 21 35.54 2.62 13.18
N LEU A 22 35.82 1.77 14.17
CA LEU A 22 34.93 0.67 14.54
C LEU A 22 33.60 1.18 15.09
N LEU A 23 33.63 2.15 16.01
CA LEU A 23 32.44 2.76 16.59
C LEU A 23 31.60 3.51 15.54
N ALA A 24 32.26 4.24 14.63
CA ALA A 24 31.58 4.92 13.53
C ALA A 24 30.88 3.91 12.59
N ASN A 25 31.53 2.79 12.27
CA ASN A 25 30.92 1.74 11.45
C ASN A 25 29.74 1.06 12.14
N ILE A 26 29.84 0.77 13.45
CA ILE A 26 28.72 0.22 14.23
C ILE A 26 27.55 1.19 14.27
N PHE A 27 27.81 2.49 14.48
CA PHE A 27 26.78 3.53 14.47
C PHE A 27 26.10 3.65 13.09
N LEU A 28 26.87 3.68 12.01
CA LEU A 28 26.33 3.72 10.65
C LEU A 28 25.48 2.48 10.34
N PHE A 29 25.94 1.30 10.74
CA PHE A 29 25.18 0.05 10.58
C PHE A 29 23.88 0.03 11.39
N ALA A 30 23.92 0.49 12.65
CA ALA A 30 22.73 0.62 13.49
C ALA A 30 21.72 1.61 12.90
N LYS A 31 22.20 2.75 12.39
CA LYS A 31 21.37 3.73 11.69
C LYS A 31 20.74 3.14 10.42
N PHE A 32 21.54 2.46 9.60
CA PHE A 32 21.05 1.80 8.39
C PHE A 32 19.92 0.80 8.69
N ILE A 33 20.09 -0.05 9.72
CA ILE A 33 19.04 -0.99 10.17
C ILE A 33 17.79 -0.24 10.63
N SER A 34 17.95 0.86 11.36
CA SER A 34 16.83 1.68 11.83
C SER A 34 16.04 2.27 10.67
N ASP A 35 16.73 2.85 9.70
CA ASP A 35 16.12 3.47 8.53
C ASP A 35 15.39 2.41 7.67
N GLU A 36 15.99 1.23 7.50
CA GLU A 36 15.35 0.11 6.80
C GLU A 36 14.06 -0.35 7.51
N LYS A 37 14.08 -0.46 8.84
CA LYS A 37 12.88 -0.81 9.63
C LYS A 37 11.78 0.24 9.49
N ILE A 38 12.12 1.52 9.53
CA ILE A 38 11.16 2.62 9.38
C ILE A 38 10.52 2.60 7.99
N THR A 39 11.33 2.40 6.94
CA THR A 39 10.85 2.28 5.56
C THR A 39 9.88 1.11 5.41
N ARG A 40 10.24 -0.08 5.91
CA ARG A 40 9.38 -1.27 5.87
C ARG A 40 8.07 -1.07 6.64
N LEU A 41 8.13 -0.42 7.81
CA LEU A 41 6.93 -0.10 8.59
C LEU A 41 6.02 0.88 7.84
N SER A 42 6.61 1.92 7.24
CA SER A 42 5.86 2.91 6.46
C SER A 42 5.22 2.29 5.21
N ALA A 43 5.92 1.38 4.52
CA ALA A 43 5.35 0.60 3.43
C ALA A 43 4.14 -0.22 3.91
N ASN A 44 4.29 -1.01 4.98
CA ASN A 44 3.20 -1.82 5.52
C ASN A 44 2.01 -0.98 6.00
N ASN A 45 2.25 0.20 6.55
CA ASN A 45 1.19 1.14 6.93
C ASN A 45 0.40 1.63 5.72
N ASN A 46 1.09 2.00 4.63
CA ASN A 46 0.42 2.41 3.39
C ASN A 46 -0.33 1.27 2.72
N TYR A 47 0.24 0.05 2.73
CA TYR A 47 -0.47 -1.15 2.31
C TYR A 47 -1.76 -1.37 3.12
N THR A 48 -1.70 -1.27 4.45
CA THR A 48 -2.88 -1.46 5.31
C THR A 48 -3.90 -0.34 5.14
N ALA A 49 -3.44 0.90 4.97
CA ALA A 49 -4.28 2.07 4.71
C ALA A 49 -4.98 1.96 3.35
N PHE A 50 -4.32 1.39 2.33
CA PHE A 50 -4.93 1.09 1.05
C PHE A 50 -6.17 0.19 1.22
N PHE A 51 -6.03 -0.97 1.87
CA PHE A 51 -7.16 -1.90 2.05
C PHE A 51 -8.25 -1.36 2.98
N SER A 52 -7.89 -0.58 3.99
CA SER A 52 -8.87 0.14 4.82
C SER A 52 -9.68 1.16 4.01
N THR A 53 -9.00 1.93 3.16
CA THR A 53 -9.64 2.91 2.27
C THR A 53 -10.48 2.22 1.21
N LEU A 54 -10.03 1.07 0.71
CA LEU A 54 -10.73 0.29 -0.32
C LEU A 54 -12.07 -0.24 0.21
N MET A 55 -12.11 -0.65 1.47
CA MET A 55 -13.35 -1.03 2.16
C MET A 55 -14.33 0.15 2.22
N ILE A 56 -13.86 1.32 2.67
CA ILE A 56 -14.69 2.53 2.78
C ILE A 56 -15.19 2.98 1.40
N TYR A 57 -14.33 2.93 0.38
CA TYR A 57 -14.67 3.22 -1.00
C TYR A 57 -15.79 2.30 -1.50
N SER A 58 -15.66 0.99 -1.24
CA SER A 58 -16.65 -0.01 -1.61
C SER A 58 -17.99 0.19 -0.91
N ASP A 59 -17.98 0.47 0.40
CA ASP A 59 -19.21 0.74 1.16
C ASP A 59 -19.90 2.01 0.65
N SER A 60 -19.12 3.02 0.25
CA SER A 60 -19.65 4.25 -0.34
C SER A 60 -20.24 4.01 -1.73
N LEU A 61 -19.62 3.14 -2.55
CA LEU A 61 -20.19 2.70 -3.83
C LEU A 61 -21.53 1.97 -3.64
N ASP A 62 -21.60 1.06 -2.67
CA ASP A 62 -22.84 0.35 -2.35
C ASP A 62 -23.92 1.32 -1.85
N TYR A 63 -23.55 2.30 -1.02
CA TYR A 63 -24.45 3.36 -0.58
C TYR A 63 -25.01 4.17 -1.76
N LEU A 64 -24.16 4.61 -2.70
CA LEU A 64 -24.58 5.31 -3.91
C LEU A 64 -25.54 4.46 -4.76
N ALA A 65 -25.30 3.16 -4.86
CA ALA A 65 -26.12 2.26 -5.68
C ALA A 65 -27.47 1.89 -5.03
N ASN A 66 -27.58 1.96 -3.70
CA ASN A 66 -28.81 1.60 -2.97
C ASN A 66 -29.69 2.80 -2.62
N ASN A 67 -29.16 4.01 -2.57
CA ASN A 67 -29.91 5.19 -2.15
C ASN A 67 -30.33 6.04 -3.34
N ASP A 68 -31.59 6.48 -3.32
CA ASP A 68 -32.11 7.39 -4.34
C ASP A 68 -31.76 8.82 -3.96
N LEU A 69 -30.63 9.31 -4.47
CA LEU A 69 -30.03 10.60 -4.10
C LEU A 69 -30.74 11.79 -4.79
N GLN A 70 -32.08 11.76 -4.88
CA GLN A 70 -32.91 12.74 -5.60
C GLN A 70 -32.81 14.18 -5.07
N PHE A 71 -32.26 14.37 -3.87
CA PHE A 71 -31.93 15.71 -3.39
C PHE A 71 -30.63 16.17 -4.05
N LEU A 72 -30.72 17.23 -4.87
CA LEU A 72 -29.67 17.88 -5.68
C LEU A 72 -28.36 18.28 -4.94
N GLY A 73 -28.14 17.88 -3.70
CA GLY A 73 -26.86 18.04 -2.99
C GLY A 73 -26.39 16.82 -2.20
N ALA A 74 -27.22 15.77 -2.05
CA ALA A 74 -26.79 14.52 -1.43
C ALA A 74 -25.95 13.69 -2.40
N GLY A 75 -26.40 13.56 -3.65
CA GLY A 75 -25.66 12.83 -4.69
C GLY A 75 -24.27 13.39 -4.96
N GLU A 76 -24.16 14.72 -5.07
CA GLU A 76 -22.88 15.38 -5.33
C GLU A 76 -21.88 15.21 -4.17
N ARG A 77 -22.35 15.27 -2.91
CA ARG A 77 -21.48 15.09 -1.73
C ARG A 77 -20.93 13.68 -1.63
N GLU A 78 -21.78 12.68 -1.84
CA GLU A 78 -21.35 11.28 -1.79
C GLU A 78 -20.36 10.98 -2.92
N LEU A 79 -20.58 11.55 -4.10
CA LEU A 79 -19.67 11.40 -5.23
C LEU A 79 -18.33 12.11 -4.98
N GLN A 80 -18.35 13.30 -4.37
CA GLN A 80 -17.13 13.98 -3.90
C GLN A 80 -16.36 13.17 -2.85
N ALA A 81 -17.06 12.52 -1.92
CA ALA A 81 -16.43 11.61 -0.97
C ALA A 81 -15.76 10.44 -1.70
N LEU A 82 -16.44 9.85 -2.68
CA LEU A 82 -15.90 8.78 -3.52
C LEU A 82 -14.63 9.21 -4.26
N TYR A 83 -14.62 10.42 -4.85
CA TYR A 83 -13.42 11.02 -5.45
C TYR A 83 -12.28 11.10 -4.45
N GLY A 84 -12.55 11.57 -3.23
CA GLY A 84 -11.56 11.63 -2.16
C GLY A 84 -10.98 10.27 -1.80
N TYR A 85 -11.82 9.24 -1.67
CA TYR A 85 -11.37 7.88 -1.39
C TYR A 85 -10.54 7.29 -2.54
N SER A 86 -10.98 7.46 -3.79
CA SER A 86 -10.24 6.97 -4.96
C SER A 86 -8.86 7.63 -5.09
N PHE A 87 -8.76 8.93 -4.79
CA PHE A 87 -7.48 9.65 -4.75
C PHE A 87 -6.57 9.09 -3.64
N ASN A 88 -7.11 8.88 -2.44
CA ASN A 88 -6.35 8.31 -1.33
C ASN A 88 -5.84 6.90 -1.64
N LEU A 89 -6.61 6.08 -2.35
CA LEU A 89 -6.15 4.76 -2.82
C LEU A 89 -4.89 4.89 -3.67
N VAL A 90 -4.87 5.84 -4.61
CA VAL A 90 -3.71 6.10 -5.47
C VAL A 90 -2.51 6.60 -4.66
N GLU A 91 -2.71 7.49 -3.69
CA GLU A 91 -1.63 7.98 -2.83
C GLU A 91 -1.01 6.86 -1.96
N HIS A 92 -1.84 6.01 -1.37
CA HIS A 92 -1.38 4.87 -0.59
C HIS A 92 -0.66 3.85 -1.47
N ALA A 93 -1.20 3.54 -2.65
CA ALA A 93 -0.58 2.63 -3.61
C ALA A 93 0.77 3.17 -4.10
N ARG A 94 0.84 4.46 -4.45
CA ARG A 94 2.09 5.12 -4.87
C ARG A 94 3.13 5.02 -3.78
N THR A 95 2.78 5.44 -2.58
CA THR A 95 3.71 5.47 -1.44
C THR A 95 4.17 4.06 -1.09
N TYR A 96 3.26 3.08 -1.06
CA TYR A 96 3.61 1.67 -0.87
C TYR A 96 4.60 1.18 -1.93
N GLY A 97 4.35 1.47 -3.21
CA GLY A 97 5.24 1.05 -4.30
C GLY A 97 6.60 1.74 -4.29
N MET A 98 6.68 3.00 -3.85
CA MET A 98 7.96 3.70 -3.69
C MET A 98 8.83 3.14 -2.56
N LEU A 99 8.20 2.61 -1.50
CA LEU A 99 8.89 2.12 -0.30
C LEU A 99 9.10 0.59 -0.29
N SER A 100 8.43 -0.14 -1.16
CA SER A 100 8.52 -1.60 -1.27
C SER A 100 9.71 -2.06 -2.11
N ASP A 101 10.11 -3.33 -1.93
CA ASP A 101 11.11 -3.94 -2.81
C ASP A 101 10.53 -4.10 -4.22
N LYS A 102 11.24 -3.57 -5.22
CA LYS A 102 10.81 -3.56 -6.63
C LYS A 102 10.79 -4.94 -7.28
N LYS A 103 11.22 -5.98 -6.57
CA LYS A 103 11.22 -7.36 -7.05
C LYS A 103 9.88 -8.08 -6.85
N ASP A 104 8.99 -7.54 -6.03
CA ASP A 104 7.65 -8.09 -5.80
C ASP A 104 6.65 -7.50 -6.81
N GLU A 105 5.70 -8.30 -7.27
CA GLU A 105 4.64 -7.87 -8.21
C GLU A 105 3.43 -7.23 -7.48
N LEU A 106 3.35 -7.41 -6.15
CA LEU A 106 2.27 -6.86 -5.33
C LEU A 106 2.12 -5.33 -5.42
N PRO A 107 3.20 -4.53 -5.38
CA PRO A 107 3.08 -3.08 -5.60
C PRO A 107 2.45 -2.72 -6.94
N SER A 108 2.82 -3.42 -8.02
CA SER A 108 2.23 -3.19 -9.35
C SER A 108 0.76 -3.57 -9.38
N LEU A 109 0.38 -4.70 -8.78
CA LEU A 109 -1.02 -5.11 -8.65
C LEU A 109 -1.85 -4.05 -7.91
N ILE A 110 -1.36 -3.57 -6.76
CA ILE A 110 -2.05 -2.55 -5.94
C ILE A 110 -2.15 -1.22 -6.69
N TRP A 111 -1.08 -0.80 -7.37
CA TRP A 111 -1.09 0.41 -8.20
C TRP A 111 -2.14 0.33 -9.30
N ASN A 112 -2.14 -0.76 -10.08
CA ASN A 112 -3.09 -0.94 -11.17
C ASN A 112 -4.53 -0.96 -10.65
N PHE A 113 -4.77 -1.62 -9.51
CA PHE A 113 -6.09 -1.66 -8.90
C PHE A 113 -6.54 -0.27 -8.41
N ALA A 114 -5.63 0.53 -7.83
CA ALA A 114 -5.91 1.90 -7.41
C ALA A 114 -6.32 2.79 -8.59
N ILE A 115 -5.56 2.73 -9.69
CA ILE A 115 -5.85 3.48 -10.91
C ILE A 115 -7.20 3.05 -11.47
N HIS A 116 -7.49 1.75 -11.49
CA HIS A 116 -8.79 1.25 -11.93
C HIS A 116 -9.96 1.82 -11.10
N MET A 117 -9.84 1.89 -9.76
CA MET A 117 -10.88 2.53 -8.93
C MET A 117 -11.03 4.02 -9.24
N GLN A 118 -9.93 4.72 -9.51
CA GLN A 118 -9.95 6.13 -9.87
C GLN A 118 -10.64 6.35 -11.22
N ASP A 119 -10.36 5.52 -12.22
CA ASP A 119 -10.98 5.59 -13.54
C ASP A 119 -12.49 5.36 -13.48
N ILE A 120 -12.92 4.33 -12.73
CA ILE A 120 -14.35 4.08 -12.48
C ILE A 120 -15.00 5.30 -11.87
N THR A 121 -14.38 5.86 -10.83
CA THR A 121 -14.92 7.04 -10.12
C THR A 121 -15.01 8.26 -11.03
N ASN A 122 -14.03 8.48 -11.90
CA ASN A 122 -14.06 9.55 -12.90
C ASN A 122 -15.23 9.38 -13.88
N ASN A 123 -15.56 8.15 -14.24
CA ASN A 123 -16.63 7.85 -15.18
C ASN A 123 -18.03 7.85 -14.54
N LEU A 124 -18.17 7.76 -13.21
CA LEU A 124 -19.48 7.78 -12.53
C LEU A 124 -20.32 9.04 -12.82
N ASN A 125 -19.69 10.20 -13.06
CA ASN A 125 -20.39 11.43 -13.45
C ASN A 125 -21.12 11.33 -14.80
N GLN A 126 -20.69 10.41 -15.66
CA GLN A 126 -21.21 10.26 -17.02
C GLN A 126 -22.23 9.10 -17.11
N VAL A 127 -22.37 8.33 -16.04
CA VAL A 127 -23.19 7.13 -15.99
C VAL A 127 -24.50 7.44 -15.28
N ASP A 128 -25.61 7.00 -15.87
CA ASP A 128 -26.88 6.96 -15.13
C ASP A 128 -26.77 5.90 -14.02
N ILE A 129 -26.42 6.37 -12.82
CA ILE A 129 -26.27 5.55 -11.61
C ILE A 129 -27.53 4.71 -11.39
N LYS A 130 -28.72 5.22 -11.70
CA LYS A 130 -30.00 4.52 -11.51
C LYS A 130 -30.11 3.27 -12.39
N ASN A 131 -29.60 3.34 -13.62
CA ASN A 131 -29.62 2.22 -14.56
C ASN A 131 -28.44 1.25 -14.37
N ASN A 132 -27.40 1.66 -13.63
CA ASN A 132 -26.22 0.84 -13.35
C ASN A 132 -26.12 0.34 -11.90
N ARG A 133 -27.19 0.48 -11.11
CA ARG A 133 -27.20 0.12 -9.68
C ARG A 133 -26.74 -1.32 -9.44
N ASP A 134 -27.22 -2.27 -10.24
CA ASP A 134 -26.89 -3.68 -10.03
C ASP A 134 -25.41 -3.96 -10.33
N ASN A 135 -24.85 -3.35 -11.38
CA ASN A 135 -23.43 -3.43 -11.70
C ASN A 135 -22.57 -2.82 -10.59
N LEU A 136 -22.95 -1.65 -10.07
CA LEU A 136 -22.23 -0.99 -8.97
C LEU A 136 -22.26 -1.81 -7.67
N LYS A 137 -23.40 -2.45 -7.35
CA LYS A 137 -23.53 -3.36 -6.21
C LYS A 137 -22.71 -4.63 -6.38
N GLU A 138 -22.68 -5.19 -7.58
CA GLU A 138 -21.83 -6.34 -7.85
C GLU A 138 -20.35 -5.97 -7.70
N PHE A 139 -19.97 -4.81 -8.23
CA PHE A 139 -18.62 -4.29 -8.13
C PHE A 139 -18.18 -4.03 -6.68
N SER A 140 -19.01 -3.39 -5.86
CA SER A 140 -18.74 -3.19 -4.43
C SER A 140 -18.60 -4.53 -3.68
N ARG A 141 -19.50 -5.49 -3.91
CA ARG A 141 -19.41 -6.84 -3.32
C ARG A 141 -18.10 -7.53 -3.69
N ASN A 142 -17.68 -7.39 -4.94
CA ASN A 142 -16.44 -7.95 -5.45
C ASN A 142 -15.20 -7.33 -4.77
N ILE A 143 -15.18 -6.00 -4.59
CA ILE A 143 -14.13 -5.31 -3.82
C ILE A 143 -14.12 -5.78 -2.36
N ASN A 144 -15.27 -5.82 -1.69
CA ASN A 144 -15.38 -6.32 -0.31
C ASN A 144 -14.87 -7.76 -0.20
N GLY A 145 -15.14 -8.59 -1.22
CA GLY A 145 -14.61 -9.94 -1.31
C GLY A 145 -13.08 -10.01 -1.45
N ILE A 146 -12.41 -8.99 -2.01
CA ILE A 146 -10.94 -8.87 -2.00
C ILE A 146 -10.46 -8.46 -0.60
N VAL A 147 -11.07 -7.44 -0.01
CA VAL A 147 -10.68 -6.94 1.34
C VAL A 147 -10.79 -8.05 2.39
N MET A 148 -11.85 -8.86 2.34
CA MET A 148 -12.00 -10.01 3.25
C MET A 148 -10.89 -11.06 3.04
N LEU A 149 -10.58 -11.36 1.77
CA LEU A 149 -9.52 -12.32 1.42
C LEU A 149 -8.15 -11.82 1.91
N GLU A 150 -7.86 -10.54 1.72
CA GLU A 150 -6.65 -9.89 2.23
C GLU A 150 -6.54 -10.05 3.75
N ASN A 151 -7.58 -9.67 4.48
CA ASN A 151 -7.58 -9.70 5.94
C ASN A 151 -7.40 -11.13 6.49
N GLN A 152 -8.07 -12.11 5.87
CA GLN A 152 -7.92 -13.52 6.22
C GLN A 152 -6.48 -14.00 5.99
N THR A 153 -5.96 -13.76 4.79
CA THR A 153 -4.62 -14.19 4.37
C THR A 153 -3.54 -13.56 5.25
N ARG A 154 -3.61 -12.24 5.43
CA ARG A 154 -2.68 -11.50 6.29
C ARG A 154 -2.79 -11.98 7.74
N GLY A 155 -4.00 -12.17 8.26
CA GLY A 155 -4.21 -12.71 9.60
C GLY A 155 -3.61 -14.12 9.79
N GLU A 156 -3.70 -14.98 8.79
CA GLU A 156 -3.07 -16.31 8.79
C GLU A 156 -1.56 -16.25 8.76
N MET A 157 -0.97 -15.36 7.96
CA MET A 157 0.48 -15.15 7.95
C MET A 157 1.02 -14.76 9.32
N TYR A 158 0.33 -13.87 10.04
CA TYR A 158 0.71 -13.47 11.39
C TYR A 158 0.50 -14.61 12.40
N ARG A 159 -0.61 -15.34 12.35
CA ARG A 159 -0.86 -16.51 13.22
C ARG A 159 0.21 -17.60 13.04
N ASN A 160 0.75 -17.75 11.83
CA ASN A 160 1.78 -18.72 11.50
C ASN A 160 3.22 -18.19 11.71
N ASN A 161 3.41 -17.05 12.38
CA ASN A 161 4.71 -16.40 12.62
C ASN A 161 5.54 -16.11 11.35
N LYS A 162 4.91 -16.06 10.17
CA LYS A 162 5.59 -15.74 8.91
C LYS A 162 5.84 -14.24 8.74
N GLY A 163 5.05 -13.39 9.42
CA GLY A 163 4.99 -11.97 9.12
C GLY A 163 4.40 -11.71 7.73
N PHE A 164 4.41 -10.45 7.27
CA PHE A 164 3.87 -10.11 5.94
C PHE A 164 4.78 -10.60 4.81
N VAL A 165 4.25 -11.41 3.90
CA VAL A 165 4.97 -11.97 2.75
C VAL A 165 4.31 -11.51 1.44
N ALA A 166 4.89 -10.50 0.79
CA ALA A 166 4.32 -9.84 -0.38
C ALA A 166 4.03 -10.80 -1.55
N LYS A 167 4.94 -11.73 -1.84
CA LYS A 167 4.75 -12.73 -2.91
C LYS A 167 3.55 -13.67 -2.66
N GLU A 168 3.37 -14.12 -1.42
CA GLU A 168 2.24 -14.99 -1.04
C GLU A 168 0.94 -14.19 -1.14
N MET A 169 0.93 -12.94 -0.68
CA MET A 169 -0.23 -12.04 -0.83
C MET A 169 -0.57 -11.76 -2.30
N HIS A 170 0.43 -11.48 -3.15
CA HIS A 170 0.22 -11.31 -4.58
C HIS A 170 -0.46 -12.53 -5.20
N THR A 171 0.07 -13.73 -4.93
CA THR A 171 -0.45 -14.99 -5.46
C THR A 171 -1.93 -15.20 -5.10
N VAL A 172 -2.34 -14.78 -3.90
CA VAL A 172 -3.71 -14.91 -3.42
C VAL A 172 -4.63 -13.84 -4.02
N LEU A 173 -4.17 -12.59 -4.11
CA LEU A 173 -5.03 -11.47 -4.52
C LEU A 173 -5.14 -11.30 -6.04
N SER A 174 -4.05 -11.51 -6.79
CA SER A 174 -3.96 -11.21 -8.24
C SER A 174 -5.13 -11.80 -9.03
N PRO A 175 -5.48 -13.10 -8.92
CA PRO A 175 -6.56 -13.67 -9.73
C PRO A 175 -7.92 -13.00 -9.51
N LYS A 176 -8.17 -12.51 -8.29
CA LYS A 176 -9.45 -11.88 -7.93
C LYS A 176 -9.47 -10.41 -8.35
N VAL A 177 -8.35 -9.71 -8.18
CA VAL A 177 -8.17 -8.31 -8.61
C VAL A 177 -8.24 -8.21 -10.13
N GLU A 178 -7.51 -9.05 -10.86
CA GLU A 178 -7.49 -9.06 -12.33
C GLU A 178 -8.87 -9.33 -12.92
N LYS A 179 -9.58 -10.35 -12.41
CA LYS A 179 -10.96 -10.62 -12.82
C LYS A 179 -11.87 -9.40 -12.66
N ILE A 180 -11.71 -8.65 -11.57
CA ILE A 180 -12.54 -7.46 -11.30
C ILE A 180 -12.18 -6.31 -12.25
N MET A 181 -10.89 -6.14 -12.56
CA MET A 181 -10.44 -5.15 -13.54
C MET A 181 -10.97 -5.45 -14.95
N ASP A 182 -11.03 -6.73 -15.33
CA ASP A 182 -11.54 -7.15 -16.64
C ASP A 182 -13.06 -6.93 -16.79
N LEU A 183 -13.84 -7.17 -15.72
CA LEU A 183 -15.30 -7.07 -15.74
C LEU A 183 -15.83 -5.64 -16.00
N TYR A 184 -15.08 -4.62 -15.62
CA TYR A 184 -15.51 -3.23 -15.84
C TYR A 184 -15.07 -2.71 -17.21
N LEU A 185 -13.92 -3.17 -17.73
CA LEU A 185 -13.42 -2.80 -19.07
C LEU A 185 -14.24 -3.42 -20.22
N SER A 186 -15.04 -4.46 -19.95
CA SER A 186 -15.85 -5.15 -20.97
C SER A 186 -17.24 -4.53 -21.22
N ASN A 187 -17.60 -3.45 -20.53
CA ASN A 187 -18.91 -2.78 -20.65
C ASN A 187 -18.85 -1.44 -21.43
N GLU A 188 -17.71 -1.14 -22.07
CA GLU A 188 -17.60 -0.14 -23.16
C GLU A 188 -17.81 -0.80 -24.53
#